data_AF-A0A534TAL7-F1
#
_entry.id   AF-A0A534TAL7-F1
#
_cell.length_a   1.000
_cell.length_b   1.000
_cell.length_c   1.000
_cell.angle_alpha   90.00
_cell.angle_beta   90.00
_cell.angle_gamma   90.00
#
_symmetry.space_group_name_H-M   'P 1'
#
loop_
_entity.id
_entity.type
_entity.pdbx_description
1 polymer ?
#
loop_
_entity_poly.entity_id
_entity_poly.type
_entity_poly.pdbx_seq_one_letter_code
_entity_poly.pdbx_strand_id
1 'polypeptide(L)'
;MTSSKARRRTSAPSSSAARSRSSACGPRASTRRRSRSAAHRNGRAQIPTPPFSFRRRLGPAGRLRFIATIEEIGVPTIRVPPCNRGTTPAHSGAGGDSMTTDLWMLVASAILCLLIPGIYLAGRSQAPGGTQWGFGNRDTTLAVPAWTARAVRAHANLVENLTPFAIVVLTAHVTGKANARTALGAELFFAGRVAHVLVYTAGIPYLRTAVFFVAAVGEIMILMQLFR
;
A
#
# COMPACT_ATOMS: atom_id res chain seq x y z
N MET A 1 -58.18 38.44 -42.90
CA MET A 1 -57.38 38.33 -44.14
C MET A 1 -57.05 39.72 -44.63
N THR A 2 -55.78 39.95 -45.00
CA THR A 2 -55.19 41.15 -45.65
C THR A 2 -55.05 42.42 -44.78
N SER A 3 -54.06 43.30 -44.90
CA SER A 3 -52.66 43.29 -45.34
C SER A 3 -52.13 44.73 -45.13
N SER A 4 -50.81 44.89 -44.97
CA SER A 4 -50.01 46.00 -45.56
C SER A 4 -49.55 47.20 -44.70
N LYS A 5 -48.20 47.32 -44.64
CA LYS A 5 -47.33 48.53 -44.70
C LYS A 5 -47.30 49.49 -43.49
N ALA A 6 -46.19 50.13 -43.09
CA ALA A 6 -44.85 50.27 -43.65
C ALA A 6 -43.83 50.85 -42.62
N ARG A 7 -42.57 50.39 -42.75
CA ARG A 7 -41.24 51.01 -42.55
C ARG A 7 -41.09 52.38 -41.84
N ARG A 8 -40.07 52.45 -40.96
CA ARG A 8 -38.87 53.35 -41.00
C ARG A 8 -37.84 52.81 -39.96
N ARG A 9 -36.68 52.28 -40.37
CA ARG A 9 -35.36 52.90 -40.69
C ARG A 9 -34.65 53.54 -39.49
N THR A 10 -33.55 52.90 -39.06
CA THR A 10 -32.25 53.41 -38.53
C THR A 10 -31.57 52.16 -37.90
N SER A 11 -30.29 51.82 -37.98
CA SER A 11 -29.05 52.41 -38.48
C SER A 11 -28.00 51.27 -38.51
N ALA A 12 -27.13 51.23 -39.52
CA ALA A 12 -25.85 50.50 -39.53
C ALA A 12 -24.77 51.38 -38.82
N PRO A 13 -23.50 50.97 -38.52
CA PRO A 13 -22.72 49.95 -39.23
C PRO A 13 -21.71 49.06 -38.44
N SER A 14 -21.30 47.99 -39.12
CA SER A 14 -19.96 47.39 -39.29
C SER A 14 -19.05 46.91 -38.14
N SER A 15 -18.48 45.73 -38.43
CA SER A 15 -17.17 45.15 -38.04
C SER A 15 -17.21 44.19 -36.84
N SER A 16 -16.53 43.04 -36.80
CA SER A 16 -15.87 42.18 -37.79
C SER A 16 -15.54 40.85 -37.08
N ALA A 17 -15.21 39.80 -37.85
CA ALA A 17 -14.48 38.59 -37.43
C ALA A 17 -15.27 37.47 -36.72
N ALA A 18 -15.82 36.56 -37.53
CA ALA A 18 -15.89 35.13 -37.20
C ALA A 18 -15.92 34.27 -38.47
N ARG A 19 -15.19 33.13 -38.41
CA ARG A 19 -15.08 32.02 -39.38
C ARG A 19 -14.14 32.28 -40.55
N SER A 20 -13.42 31.32 -41.13
CA SER A 20 -12.91 29.97 -40.83
C SER A 20 -12.21 29.58 -42.14
N ARG A 21 -11.17 28.73 -42.09
CA ARG A 21 -10.71 27.78 -43.14
C ARG A 21 -9.28 27.37 -42.81
N SER A 22 -9.04 26.15 -42.34
CA SER A 22 -8.85 24.94 -43.17
C SER A 22 -7.56 25.01 -43.99
N SER A 23 -6.49 24.41 -43.48
CA SER A 23 -5.29 24.05 -44.25
C SER A 23 -5.04 22.56 -44.12
N ALA A 24 -5.62 21.81 -45.06
CA ALA A 24 -5.21 20.45 -45.39
C ALA A 24 -3.86 20.50 -46.12
N CYS A 25 -2.93 19.61 -45.76
CA CYS A 25 -1.62 19.50 -46.42
C CYS A 25 -1.35 18.06 -46.86
N GLY A 26 -0.98 17.95 -48.14
CA GLY A 26 -0.60 16.78 -48.93
C GLY A 26 -0.74 17.18 -50.42
N PRO A 27 -0.03 16.58 -51.41
CA PRO A 27 0.60 15.24 -51.40
C PRO A 27 1.95 15.08 -52.17
N ARG A 28 2.55 13.86 -52.05
CA ARG A 28 3.36 13.05 -53.04
C ARG A 28 4.64 13.66 -53.67
N ALA A 29 5.66 12.96 -54.17
CA ALA A 29 6.18 11.58 -54.18
C ALA A 29 7.46 11.60 -55.07
N SER A 30 8.45 10.72 -54.84
CA SER A 30 9.33 10.08 -55.86
C SER A 30 10.57 9.47 -55.19
N THR A 31 10.62 8.14 -55.04
CA THR A 31 11.44 7.19 -55.81
C THR A 31 12.95 7.44 -55.85
N ARG A 32 13.73 6.45 -55.36
CA ARG A 32 14.71 5.63 -56.13
C ARG A 32 16.04 5.33 -55.38
N ARG A 33 16.09 4.14 -54.77
CA ARG A 33 17.13 3.09 -54.87
C ARG A 33 18.60 3.47 -55.16
N ARG A 34 19.52 3.15 -54.21
CA ARG A 34 20.89 2.56 -54.36
C ARG A 34 21.59 2.59 -52.97
N SER A 35 21.75 1.47 -52.26
CA SER A 35 22.80 0.44 -52.34
C SER A 35 24.21 0.88 -51.92
N ARG A 36 24.83 0.09 -51.04
CA ARG A 36 26.23 0.04 -50.55
C ARG A 36 26.49 0.89 -49.31
N SER A 37 27.29 0.48 -48.32
CA SER A 37 27.86 -0.79 -47.89
C SER A 37 28.63 -0.47 -46.60
N ALA A 38 28.79 -1.48 -45.74
CA ALA A 38 29.89 -1.64 -44.79
C ALA A 38 29.91 -0.83 -43.46
N ALA A 39 29.91 -1.65 -42.40
CA ALA A 39 30.96 -1.73 -41.38
C ALA A 39 30.67 -1.17 -39.97
N HIS A 40 30.64 -2.13 -39.04
CA HIS A 40 31.13 -2.07 -37.65
C HIS A 40 30.40 -1.18 -36.65
N ARG A 41 29.64 -1.78 -35.73
CA ARG A 41 30.22 -2.30 -34.46
C ARG A 41 29.17 -3.08 -33.65
N ASN A 42 29.50 -4.34 -33.35
CA ASN A 42 28.77 -5.20 -32.43
C ASN A 42 28.92 -4.69 -30.98
N GLY A 43 27.81 -4.53 -30.28
CA GLY A 43 27.76 -4.17 -28.86
C GLY A 43 26.40 -4.50 -28.26
N ARG A 44 25.93 -5.74 -28.42
CA ARG A 44 24.76 -6.23 -27.69
C ARG A 44 25.21 -6.63 -26.29
N ALA A 45 24.74 -5.87 -25.32
CA ALA A 45 24.78 -6.22 -23.91
C ALA A 45 24.27 -7.66 -23.72
N GLN A 46 25.14 -8.51 -23.16
CA GLN A 46 24.81 -9.87 -22.76
C GLN A 46 23.83 -9.78 -21.59
N ILE A 47 22.62 -10.27 -21.79
CA ILE A 47 21.68 -10.55 -20.70
C ILE A 47 22.13 -11.88 -20.09
N PRO A 48 22.48 -11.96 -18.80
CA PRO A 48 22.83 -13.24 -18.18
C PRO A 48 21.59 -14.15 -18.13
N THR A 49 21.67 -15.29 -18.81
CA THR A 49 20.66 -16.35 -18.77
C THR A 49 20.68 -17.04 -17.41
N PRO A 50 19.51 -17.37 -16.81
CA PRO A 50 19.46 -18.19 -15.60
C PRO A 50 19.94 -19.63 -15.90
N PRO A 51 20.52 -20.36 -14.91
CA PRO A 51 21.19 -21.65 -15.14
C PRO A 51 20.24 -22.84 -15.37
N PHE A 52 18.96 -22.61 -15.61
CA PHE A 52 17.96 -23.69 -15.70
C PHE A 52 17.40 -23.83 -17.11
N SER A 53 18.08 -24.65 -17.92
CA SER A 53 17.54 -25.13 -19.19
C SER A 53 16.51 -26.23 -18.93
N PHE A 54 15.22 -25.88 -18.95
CA PHE A 54 14.14 -26.86 -18.84
C PHE A 54 13.97 -27.60 -20.18
N ARG A 55 14.70 -28.70 -20.36
CA ARG A 55 14.58 -29.56 -21.55
C ARG A 55 13.31 -30.41 -21.42
N ARG A 56 12.20 -29.95 -22.02
CA ARG A 56 10.95 -30.72 -22.09
C ARG A 56 11.15 -31.93 -23.03
N ARG A 57 11.55 -33.06 -22.48
CA ARG A 57 11.57 -34.36 -23.17
C ARG A 57 10.17 -34.96 -23.04
N LEU A 58 9.38 -34.89 -24.12
CA LEU A 58 8.12 -35.62 -24.25
C LEU A 58 8.43 -37.11 -24.44
N GLY A 59 8.16 -37.92 -23.41
CA GLY A 59 8.16 -39.38 -23.49
C GLY A 59 6.73 -39.92 -23.66
N PRO A 60 6.54 -41.06 -24.34
CA PRO A 60 5.22 -41.64 -24.58
C PRO A 60 4.76 -42.47 -23.37
N ALA A 61 3.44 -42.53 -23.23
CA ALA A 61 2.66 -43.47 -22.41
C ALA A 61 2.79 -43.36 -20.88
N GLY A 62 1.63 -43.08 -20.28
CA GLY A 62 1.44 -42.85 -18.86
C GLY A 62 1.72 -44.06 -17.98
N ARG A 63 2.54 -43.83 -16.95
CA ARG A 63 2.44 -44.43 -15.63
C ARG A 63 3.33 -43.61 -14.68
N LEU A 64 2.75 -42.67 -13.94
CA LEU A 64 3.51 -42.00 -12.87
C LEU A 64 3.76 -43.01 -11.74
N ARG A 65 4.98 -43.54 -11.69
CA ARG A 65 5.55 -44.11 -10.47
C ARG A 65 6.41 -43.01 -9.84
N PHE A 66 5.89 -42.34 -8.81
CA PHE A 66 6.70 -41.56 -7.89
C PHE A 66 7.38 -42.54 -6.94
N ILE A 67 8.55 -43.06 -7.34
CA ILE A 67 9.51 -43.62 -6.40
C ILE A 67 10.75 -42.74 -6.54
N ALA A 68 10.73 -41.61 -5.82
CA ALA A 68 11.93 -40.87 -5.52
C ALA A 68 12.46 -41.46 -4.20
N THR A 69 13.51 -42.25 -4.37
CA THR A 69 14.42 -42.76 -3.35
C THR A 69 14.81 -41.63 -2.40
N ILE A 70 14.28 -41.66 -1.17
CA ILE A 70 14.82 -40.91 -0.03
C ILE A 70 15.52 -41.95 0.84
N GLU A 71 16.72 -42.33 0.43
CA GLU A 71 17.63 -43.12 1.25
C GLU A 71 18.97 -42.36 1.18
N GLU A 72 19.66 -42.24 2.32
CA GLU A 72 20.91 -41.50 2.53
C GLU A 72 20.80 -40.00 2.91
N ILE A 73 19.91 -39.64 3.85
CA ILE A 73 20.23 -38.58 4.81
C ILE A 73 20.21 -39.22 6.19
N GLY A 74 21.41 -39.50 6.72
CA GLY A 74 21.59 -39.91 8.10
C GLY A 74 21.04 -38.84 9.03
N VAL A 75 19.80 -39.02 9.49
CA VAL A 75 19.19 -38.20 10.53
C VAL A 75 19.78 -38.68 11.86
N PRO A 76 20.64 -37.89 12.54
CA PRO A 76 21.04 -38.24 13.89
C PRO A 76 19.78 -38.24 14.76
N THR A 77 19.53 -39.35 15.43
CA THR A 77 18.44 -39.52 16.38
C THR A 77 18.66 -38.51 17.51
N ILE A 78 17.93 -37.40 17.49
CA ILE A 78 17.93 -36.43 18.59
C ILE A 78 17.34 -37.15 19.80
N ARG A 79 18.23 -37.58 20.71
CA ARG A 79 17.85 -38.16 21.99
C ARG A 79 17.34 -37.01 22.87
N VAL A 80 16.02 -36.80 22.88
CA VAL A 80 15.38 -35.86 23.81
C VAL A 80 15.65 -36.31 25.25
N PRO A 81 16.26 -35.47 26.09
CA PRO A 81 16.42 -35.79 27.51
C PRO A 81 15.04 -35.93 28.17
N PRO A 82 14.88 -36.78 29.20
CA PRO A 82 13.64 -36.87 29.95
C PRO A 82 13.27 -35.50 30.49
N CYS A 83 12.02 -35.09 30.30
CA CYS A 83 11.46 -33.85 30.81
C CYS A 83 11.67 -33.80 32.33
N ASN A 84 12.69 -33.05 32.77
CA ASN A 84 12.82 -32.70 34.17
C ASN A 84 11.68 -31.73 34.48
N ARG A 85 10.62 -32.23 35.12
CA ARG A 85 9.51 -31.42 35.61
C ARG A 85 10.00 -30.66 36.84
N GLY A 86 10.93 -29.73 36.60
CA GLY A 86 11.34 -28.72 37.56
C GLY A 86 10.12 -27.89 37.89
N THR A 87 9.85 -27.82 39.19
CA THR A 87 8.90 -26.91 39.84
C THR A 87 8.79 -25.59 39.09
N THR A 88 7.65 -25.37 38.43
CA THR A 88 7.21 -24.04 38.02
C THR A 88 7.28 -23.14 39.26
N PRO A 89 8.07 -22.04 39.25
CA PRO A 89 7.91 -21.05 40.29
C PRO A 89 6.48 -20.52 40.15
N ALA A 90 5.67 -20.81 41.17
CA ALA A 90 4.40 -20.16 41.35
C ALA A 90 4.70 -18.66 41.51
N HIS A 91 4.53 -17.90 40.43
CA HIS A 91 4.42 -16.45 40.52
C HIS A 91 3.06 -16.14 41.16
N SER A 92 3.02 -16.27 42.50
CA SER A 92 2.01 -15.65 43.33
C SER A 92 2.33 -14.16 43.40
N GLY A 93 1.70 -13.38 42.51
CA GLY A 93 1.65 -11.92 42.57
C GLY A 93 0.21 -11.48 42.31
N ALA A 94 -0.56 -11.31 43.37
CA ALA A 94 -1.88 -10.72 43.31
C ALA A 94 -1.78 -9.24 42.89
N GLY A 95 -2.14 -8.96 41.64
CA GLY A 95 -2.24 -7.63 41.04
C GLY A 95 -2.30 -7.82 39.54
N GLY A 96 -3.51 -7.78 38.96
CA GLY A 96 -3.83 -8.33 37.64
C GLY A 96 -2.72 -8.23 36.60
N ASP A 97 -2.39 -9.37 35.97
CA ASP A 97 -1.31 -9.56 35.01
C ASP A 97 -1.36 -8.50 33.89
N SER A 98 -0.76 -7.36 34.16
CA SER A 98 -0.81 -6.19 33.30
C SER A 98 0.25 -6.40 32.22
N MET A 99 -0.18 -6.65 30.98
CA MET A 99 0.73 -6.74 29.83
C MET A 99 1.66 -5.53 29.80
N THR A 100 2.93 -5.73 29.42
CA THR A 100 3.91 -4.64 29.30
C THR A 100 3.33 -3.52 28.42
N THR A 101 3.55 -2.26 28.80
CA THR A 101 3.01 -1.09 28.09
C THR A 101 3.29 -1.13 26.59
N ASP A 102 4.49 -1.55 26.19
CA ASP A 102 4.89 -1.74 24.79
C ASP A 102 3.94 -2.64 24.00
N LEU A 103 3.62 -3.81 24.55
CA LEU A 103 2.70 -4.77 23.95
C LEU A 103 1.26 -4.24 23.94
N TRP A 104 0.84 -3.55 25.00
CA TRP A 104 -0.49 -2.96 25.04
C TRP A 104 -0.65 -1.88 23.96
N MET A 105 0.37 -1.05 23.73
CA MET A 105 0.36 -0.04 22.66
C MET A 105 0.41 -0.67 21.26
N LEU A 106 1.06 -1.82 21.10
CA LEU A 106 0.99 -2.61 19.86
C LEU A 106 -0.43 -3.11 19.60
N VAL A 107 -1.08 -3.69 20.61
CA VAL A 107 -2.48 -4.13 20.52
C VAL A 107 -3.41 -2.93 20.24
N ALA A 108 -3.23 -1.81 20.94
CA ALA A 108 -4.00 -0.60 20.71
C ALA A 108 -3.83 -0.07 19.26
N SER A 109 -2.62 -0.13 18.71
CA SER A 109 -2.34 0.25 17.32
C SER A 109 -2.99 -0.69 16.31
N ALA A 110 -3.02 -1.99 16.60
CA ALA A 110 -3.74 -2.98 15.78
C ALA A 110 -5.25 -2.74 15.81
N ILE A 111 -5.81 -2.47 16.99
CA ILE A 111 -7.24 -2.10 17.15
C ILE A 111 -7.54 -0.82 16.36
N LEU A 112 -6.71 0.21 16.48
CA LEU A 112 -6.86 1.44 15.71
C LEU A 112 -6.90 1.14 14.20
N CYS A 113 -6.01 0.28 13.70
CA CYS A 113 -5.99 -0.13 12.31
C CYS A 113 -7.30 -0.81 11.88
N LEU A 114 -7.86 -1.68 12.72
CA LEU A 114 -9.13 -2.36 12.45
C LEU A 114 -10.34 -1.41 12.50
N LEU A 115 -10.27 -0.32 13.28
CA LEU A 115 -11.36 0.65 13.42
C LEU A 115 -11.44 1.65 12.26
N ILE A 116 -10.32 2.04 11.64
CA ILE A 116 -10.31 3.04 10.56
C ILE A 116 -11.20 2.66 9.37
N PRO A 117 -11.26 1.38 8.92
CA PRO A 117 -12.26 0.95 7.95
C PRO A 117 -13.69 1.33 8.27
N GLY A 118 -14.09 1.27 9.54
CA GLY A 118 -15.41 1.72 9.99
C GLY A 118 -15.68 3.18 9.67
N ILE A 119 -14.67 4.06 9.82
CA ILE A 119 -14.78 5.51 9.59
C ILE A 119 -15.10 5.80 8.11
N TYR A 120 -14.30 5.28 7.19
CA TYR A 120 -14.53 5.54 5.76
C TYR A 120 -15.67 4.71 5.18
N LEU A 121 -16.01 3.55 5.77
CA LEU A 121 -17.18 2.78 5.36
C LEU A 121 -18.47 3.52 5.74
N ALA A 122 -18.53 4.17 6.90
CA ALA A 122 -19.64 5.05 7.28
C ALA A 122 -19.80 6.24 6.31
N GLY A 123 -18.69 6.75 5.76
CA GLY A 123 -18.73 7.78 4.71
C GLY A 123 -19.23 7.26 3.36
N ARG A 124 -18.98 5.98 3.06
CA ARG A 124 -19.45 5.33 1.84
C ARG A 124 -20.92 4.94 1.93
N SER A 125 -21.39 4.45 3.07
CA SER A 125 -22.78 4.01 3.24
C SER A 125 -23.78 5.16 3.19
N GLN A 126 -23.36 6.37 3.59
CA GLN A 126 -24.17 7.59 3.50
C GLN A 126 -24.25 8.19 2.10
N ALA A 127 -23.42 7.75 1.15
CA ALA A 127 -23.50 8.20 -0.23
C ALA A 127 -24.73 7.57 -0.93
N PRO A 128 -25.36 8.25 -1.91
CA PRO A 128 -26.46 7.68 -2.68
C PRO A 128 -26.06 6.35 -3.33
N GLY A 129 -26.79 5.28 -3.05
CA GLY A 129 -26.47 3.93 -3.53
C GLY A 129 -25.29 3.24 -2.80
N GLY A 130 -24.73 3.85 -1.75
CA GLY A 130 -23.55 3.37 -1.04
C GLY A 130 -23.71 2.00 -0.39
N THR A 131 -24.88 1.71 0.19
CA THR A 131 -25.20 0.40 0.78
C THR A 131 -25.27 -0.69 -0.29
N GLN A 132 -25.95 -0.42 -1.42
CA GLN A 132 -26.03 -1.35 -2.55
C GLN A 132 -24.65 -1.59 -3.17
N TRP A 133 -23.86 -0.52 -3.32
CA TRP A 133 -22.47 -0.61 -3.76
C TRP A 133 -21.59 -1.44 -2.82
N GLY A 134 -21.78 -1.30 -1.50
CA GLY A 134 -21.01 -2.00 -0.48
C GLY A 134 -21.23 -3.51 -0.45
N PHE A 135 -22.47 -3.96 -0.70
CA PHE A 135 -22.85 -5.38 -0.79
C PHE A 135 -22.67 -5.98 -2.20
N GLY A 136 -22.61 -5.15 -3.24
CA GLY A 136 -22.33 -5.57 -4.60
C GLY A 136 -20.85 -5.80 -4.88
N ASN A 137 -20.52 -6.16 -6.13
CA ASN A 137 -19.16 -6.48 -6.58
C ASN A 137 -18.26 -5.23 -6.79
N ARG A 138 -18.71 -4.04 -6.39
CA ARG A 138 -17.95 -2.77 -6.40
C ARG A 138 -17.37 -2.35 -7.77
N ASP A 139 -17.94 -2.85 -8.86
CA ASP A 139 -17.50 -2.56 -10.24
C ASP A 139 -17.91 -1.15 -10.72
N THR A 140 -18.84 -0.50 -10.02
CA THR A 140 -19.31 0.86 -10.35
C THR A 140 -18.58 1.90 -9.49
N THR A 141 -18.42 3.11 -10.01
CA THR A 141 -17.80 4.19 -9.22
C THR A 141 -18.83 4.84 -8.30
N LEU A 142 -18.57 4.84 -6.99
CA LEU A 142 -19.41 5.53 -6.00
C LEU A 142 -18.95 6.98 -5.83
N ALA A 143 -19.88 7.93 -5.95
CA ALA A 143 -19.62 9.34 -5.62
C ALA A 143 -19.52 9.50 -4.10
N VAL A 144 -18.30 9.55 -3.57
CA VAL A 144 -18.03 9.67 -2.13
C VAL A 144 -17.48 11.04 -1.76
N PRO A 145 -17.73 11.52 -0.54
CA PRO A 145 -17.08 12.72 -0.02
C PRO A 145 -15.54 12.63 -0.10
N ALA A 146 -14.88 13.76 -0.34
CA ALA A 146 -13.42 13.82 -0.47
C ALA A 146 -12.68 13.33 0.80
N TRP A 147 -13.28 13.47 1.98
CA TRP A 147 -12.70 13.00 3.25
C TRP A 147 -12.59 11.48 3.32
N THR A 148 -13.51 10.75 2.69
CA THR A 148 -13.51 9.28 2.62
C THR A 148 -12.28 8.77 1.89
N ALA A 149 -11.92 9.41 0.76
CA ALA A 149 -10.71 9.08 0.01
C ALA A 149 -9.44 9.39 0.82
N ARG A 150 -9.45 10.47 1.62
CA ARG A 150 -8.34 10.80 2.53
C ARG A 150 -8.19 9.78 3.65
N ALA A 151 -9.29 9.32 4.25
CA ALA A 151 -9.30 8.29 5.28
C ALA A 151 -8.70 6.96 4.78
N VAL A 152 -9.00 6.56 3.54
CA VAL A 152 -8.41 5.35 2.93
C VAL A 152 -6.89 5.48 2.78
N ARG A 153 -6.39 6.65 2.38
CA ARG A 153 -4.94 6.90 2.29
C ARG A 153 -4.28 6.91 3.68
N ALA A 154 -4.96 7.46 4.68
CA ALA A 154 -4.50 7.43 6.07
C ALA A 154 -4.42 5.99 6.61
N HIS A 155 -5.39 5.14 6.27
CA HIS A 155 -5.39 3.73 6.64
C HIS A 155 -4.22 2.96 6.01
N ALA A 156 -4.01 3.12 4.70
CA ALA A 156 -2.90 2.49 4.00
C ALA A 156 -1.55 2.88 4.62
N ASN A 157 -1.37 4.16 4.95
CA ASN A 157 -0.18 4.63 5.64
C ASN A 157 -0.02 3.97 7.02
N LEU A 158 -1.10 3.82 7.80
CA LEU A 158 -1.00 3.13 9.09
C LEU A 158 -0.58 1.67 8.92
N VAL A 159 -1.16 0.94 7.96
CA VAL A 159 -0.82 -0.48 7.70
C VAL A 159 0.66 -0.64 7.35
N GLU A 160 1.19 0.23 6.50
CA GLU A 160 2.60 0.21 6.10
C GLU A 160 3.55 0.45 7.29
N ASN A 161 3.17 1.33 8.21
CA ASN A 161 3.99 1.66 9.39
C ASN A 161 3.75 0.71 10.58
N LEU A 162 2.61 0.02 10.63
CA LEU A 162 2.30 -0.93 11.70
C LEU A 162 3.22 -2.15 11.63
N THR A 163 3.58 -2.58 10.41
CA THR A 163 4.45 -3.73 10.19
C THR A 163 5.86 -3.56 10.82
N PRO A 164 6.63 -2.49 10.50
CA PRO A 164 7.93 -2.29 11.13
C PRO A 164 7.82 -2.03 12.63
N PHE A 165 6.82 -1.27 13.08
CA PHE A 165 6.58 -1.06 14.52
C PHE A 165 6.35 -2.37 15.28
N ALA A 166 5.51 -3.27 14.75
CA ALA A 166 5.25 -4.57 15.35
C ALA A 166 6.53 -5.41 15.47
N ILE A 167 7.37 -5.43 14.43
CA ILE A 167 8.64 -6.17 14.43
C ILE A 167 9.56 -5.64 15.53
N VAL A 168 9.72 -4.31 15.62
CA VAL A 168 10.62 -3.70 16.61
C VAL A 168 10.13 -3.92 18.04
N VAL A 169 8.83 -3.74 18.31
CA VAL A 169 8.24 -3.95 19.64
C VAL A 169 8.33 -5.41 20.08
N LEU A 170 7.97 -6.35 19.20
CA LEU A 170 8.06 -7.78 19.51
C LEU A 170 9.51 -8.20 19.74
N THR A 171 10.45 -7.69 18.96
CA THR A 171 11.88 -7.98 19.14
C THR A 171 12.39 -7.42 20.47
N ALA A 172 12.01 -6.19 20.84
CA ALA A 172 12.36 -5.60 22.13
C ALA A 172 11.80 -6.41 23.31
N HIS A 173 10.58 -6.95 23.17
CA HIS A 173 9.96 -7.79 24.18
C HIS A 173 10.66 -9.15 24.33
N VAL A 174 10.91 -9.85 23.21
CA VAL A 174 11.56 -11.18 23.21
C VAL A 174 13.02 -11.11 23.69
N THR A 175 13.73 -10.02 23.41
CA THR A 175 15.12 -9.81 23.86
C THR A 175 15.22 -9.33 25.31
N GLY A 176 14.10 -9.11 26.00
CA GLY A 176 14.09 -8.57 27.37
C GLY A 176 14.58 -7.13 27.46
N LYS A 177 14.56 -6.37 26.36
CA LYS A 177 14.98 -4.96 26.29
C LYS A 177 13.82 -3.97 26.42
N ALA A 178 12.63 -4.45 26.79
CA ALA A 178 11.49 -3.61 27.15
C ALA A 178 11.82 -2.80 28.41
N ASN A 179 11.77 -1.48 28.30
CA ASN A 179 12.17 -0.51 29.32
C ASN A 179 11.23 0.70 29.30
N ALA A 180 11.33 1.59 30.29
CA ALA A 180 10.54 2.84 30.29
C ALA A 180 10.72 3.70 29.02
N ARG A 181 11.90 3.64 28.38
CA ARG A 181 12.15 4.33 27.10
C ARG A 181 11.43 3.71 25.91
N THR A 182 11.29 2.37 25.87
CA THR A 182 10.52 1.72 24.82
C THR A 182 9.04 2.02 25.00
N ALA A 183 8.56 2.06 26.25
CA ALA A 183 7.18 2.43 26.57
C ALA A 183 6.83 3.83 26.07
N LEU A 184 7.70 4.81 26.34
CA LEU A 184 7.55 6.17 25.82
C LEU A 184 7.54 6.22 24.28
N GLY A 185 8.43 5.44 23.63
CA GLY A 185 8.45 5.34 22.17
C GLY A 185 7.16 4.75 21.60
N ALA A 186 6.60 3.73 22.26
CA ALA A 186 5.36 3.08 21.86
C ALA A 186 4.14 3.99 22.05
N GLU A 187 4.08 4.75 23.15
CA GLU A 187 3.07 5.78 23.38
C GLU A 187 3.11 6.89 22.33
N LEU A 188 4.32 7.39 22.00
CA LEU A 188 4.50 8.41 20.96
C LEU A 188 4.06 7.92 19.59
N PHE A 189 4.39 6.68 19.24
CA PHE A 189 3.93 6.07 18.00
C PHE A 189 2.40 6.01 17.97
N PHE A 190 1.76 5.43 18.99
CA PHE A 190 0.30 5.30 19.05
C PHE A 190 -0.40 6.66 19.00
N ALA A 191 -0.01 7.60 19.87
CA ALA A 191 -0.60 8.94 19.91
C ALA A 191 -0.40 9.69 18.59
N GLY A 192 0.80 9.58 18.00
CA GLY A 192 1.11 10.15 16.69
C GLY A 192 0.22 9.57 15.58
N ARG A 193 -0.10 8.27 15.60
CA ARG A 193 -0.99 7.64 14.62
C ARG A 193 -2.45 8.03 14.81
N VAL A 194 -2.94 8.11 16.04
CA VAL A 194 -4.28 8.64 16.33
C VAL A 194 -4.41 10.07 15.79
N ALA A 195 -3.46 10.94 16.14
CA ALA A 195 -3.44 12.32 15.65
C ALA A 195 -3.33 12.39 14.12
N HIS A 196 -2.47 11.57 13.51
CA HIS A 196 -2.30 11.51 12.05
C HIS A 196 -3.59 11.16 11.33
N VAL A 197 -4.34 10.15 11.78
CA VAL A 197 -5.61 9.77 11.17
C VAL A 197 -6.62 10.91 11.24
N LEU A 198 -6.78 11.56 12.41
CA LEU A 198 -7.71 12.69 12.59
C LEU A 198 -7.32 13.89 11.71
N VAL A 199 -6.05 14.26 11.68
CA VAL A 199 -5.53 15.40 10.91
C VAL A 199 -5.60 15.14 9.40
N TYR A 200 -5.27 13.93 8.96
CA TYR A 200 -5.29 13.57 7.54
C TYR A 200 -6.73 13.53 7.00
N THR A 201 -7.68 13.01 7.79
CA THR A 201 -9.09 13.00 7.42
C THR A 201 -9.68 14.41 7.35
N ALA A 202 -9.34 15.28 8.31
CA ALA A 202 -9.67 16.70 8.29
C ALA A 202 -9.07 17.44 7.07
N GLY A 203 -7.90 17.00 6.59
CA GLY A 203 -7.26 17.54 5.39
C GLY A 203 -6.32 18.71 5.65
N ILE A 204 -5.66 18.75 6.81
CA ILE A 204 -4.70 19.79 7.18
C ILE A 204 -3.28 19.39 6.71
N PRO A 205 -2.73 20.01 5.63
CA PRO A 205 -1.58 19.46 4.91
C PRO A 205 -0.26 19.48 5.68
N TYR A 206 -0.02 20.48 6.54
CA TYR A 206 1.23 20.63 7.29
C TYR A 206 1.22 19.90 8.63
N LEU A 207 0.08 19.87 9.31
CA LEU A 207 -0.02 19.20 10.60
C LEU A 207 0.16 17.69 10.43
N ARG A 208 -0.30 17.12 9.29
CA ARG A 208 -0.08 15.72 8.90
C ARG A 208 1.40 15.31 8.97
N THR A 209 2.28 16.14 8.43
CA THR A 209 3.71 15.80 8.39
C THR A 209 4.35 15.91 9.76
N ALA A 210 3.97 16.92 10.54
CA ALA A 210 4.46 17.08 11.92
C ALA A 210 4.11 15.85 12.79
N VAL A 211 2.86 15.39 12.77
CA VAL A 211 2.43 14.22 13.56
C VAL A 211 3.03 12.91 13.04
N PHE A 212 3.30 12.81 11.73
CA PHE A 212 4.05 11.67 11.18
C PHE A 212 5.47 11.60 11.75
N PHE A 213 6.16 12.73 11.84
CA PHE A 213 7.50 12.77 12.42
C PHE A 213 7.50 12.43 13.92
N VAL A 214 6.49 12.84 14.68
CA VAL A 214 6.35 12.44 16.10
C VAL A 214 6.26 10.92 16.21
N ALA A 215 5.44 10.26 15.37
CA ALA A 215 5.35 8.80 15.37
C ALA A 215 6.67 8.14 14.93
N ALA A 216 7.36 8.71 13.93
CA ALA A 216 8.65 8.20 13.45
C ALA A 216 9.75 8.32 14.52
N VAL A 217 9.76 9.40 15.31
CA VAL A 217 10.69 9.56 16.43
C VAL A 217 10.45 8.48 17.48
N GLY A 218 9.18 8.18 17.81
CA GLY A 218 8.83 7.09 18.73
C GLY A 218 9.37 5.74 18.26
N GLU A 219 9.21 5.43 16.98
CA GLU A 219 9.72 4.18 16.38
C GLU A 219 11.25 4.10 16.41
N ILE A 220 11.94 5.20 16.04
CA ILE A 220 13.40 5.30 16.10
C ILE A 220 13.92 5.17 17.54
N MET A 221 13.21 5.70 18.53
CA MET A 221 13.60 5.56 19.94
C MET A 221 13.64 4.09 20.39
N ILE A 222 12.63 3.30 20.02
CA ILE A 222 12.60 1.87 20.36
C ILE A 222 13.72 1.14 19.61
N LEU A 223 13.91 1.48 18.32
CA LEU A 223 14.95 0.90 17.48
C LEU A 223 16.36 1.15 18.03
N MET A 224 16.67 2.38 18.44
CA MET A 224 17.94 2.72 19.08
C MET A 224 18.14 1.95 20.39
N GLN A 225 17.05 1.68 21.12
CA GLN A 225 17.13 0.96 22.38
C GLN A 225 17.46 -0.52 22.19
N LEU A 226 17.11 -1.09 21.04
CA LEU A 226 17.42 -2.48 20.67
C LEU A 226 18.90 -2.69 20.37
N PHE A 227 19.57 -1.70 19.76
CA PHE A 227 21.00 -1.77 19.39
C PHE A 227 21.97 -1.48 20.54
N ARG A 228 21.47 -0.98 21.67
CA ARG A 228 22.25 -0.79 22.89
C ARG A 228 22.28 -2.05 23.74
#